data_AF-A0A925BN52-F1
#
_entry.id   AF-A0A925BN52-F1
#
_cell.length_a   1.000
_cell.length_b   1.000
_cell.length_c   1.000
_cell.angle_alpha   90.00
_cell.angle_beta   90.00
_cell.angle_gamma   90.00
#
_symmetry.space_group_name_H-M   'P 1'
#
loop_
_entity.id
_entity.type
_entity.pdbx_description
1 polymer ?
#
loop_
_entity_poly.entity_id
_entity_poly.type
_entity_poly.pdbx_seq_one_letter_code
_entity_poly.pdbx_strand_id
1 'polypeptide(L)'
;PKNLALGEFSRGGAIWALGHLHAGIPDEPLAQLMIERLTEPMGAIPPEATRVRVACAISLGRMQAKSQAARMRSFVGPNVGFDPTSMAIRWSIHELTGETLPDPERPVVSAKGNWFLEPLD
;
A
#
# COMPACT_ATOMS: atom_id res chain seq x y z
N PRO A 1 9.10 -7.28 -15.72
CA PRO A 1 9.36 -5.92 -16.23
C PRO A 1 8.20 -4.97 -15.93
N LYS A 2 8.48 -3.70 -15.56
CA LYS A 2 7.48 -2.62 -15.43
C LYS A 2 7.02 -2.17 -16.81
N ASN A 3 6.45 -3.13 -17.54
CA ASN A 3 6.06 -2.97 -18.93
C ASN A 3 4.84 -2.03 -18.99
N LEU A 4 4.95 -0.96 -19.76
CA LEU A 4 3.89 0.02 -19.97
C LEU A 4 2.69 -0.56 -20.74
N ALA A 5 2.85 -1.70 -21.43
CA ALA A 5 1.78 -2.37 -22.16
C ALA A 5 0.62 -2.81 -21.24
N LEU A 6 0.93 -3.24 -20.02
CA LEU A 6 -0.06 -3.49 -18.97
C LEU A 6 0.10 -2.36 -17.95
N GLY A 7 -0.66 -1.28 -18.16
CA GLY A 7 -0.61 -0.10 -17.31
C GLY A 7 -0.89 -0.39 -15.84
N GLU A 8 -0.69 0.62 -14.98
CA GLU A 8 -0.84 0.47 -13.52
C GLU A 8 -2.20 -0.06 -13.08
N PHE A 9 -3.26 0.22 -13.83
CA PHE A 9 -4.63 -0.25 -13.55
C PHE A 9 -4.73 -1.77 -13.64
N SER A 10 -4.33 -2.36 -14.77
CA SER A 10 -4.41 -3.81 -14.97
C SER A 10 -3.51 -4.55 -13.99
N ARG A 11 -2.30 -4.03 -13.75
CA ARG A 11 -1.35 -4.63 -12.80
C ARG A 11 -1.82 -4.55 -11.35
N GLY A 12 -2.29 -3.38 -10.92
CA GLY A 12 -2.84 -3.19 -9.58
C GLY A 12 -4.09 -4.05 -9.37
N GLY A 13 -4.99 -4.09 -10.35
CA GLY A 13 -6.20 -4.93 -10.33
C GLY A 13 -5.88 -6.42 -10.23
N ALA A 14 -4.91 -6.91 -11.01
CA ALA A 14 -4.47 -8.30 -10.94
C ALA A 14 -3.91 -8.67 -9.55
N ILE A 15 -3.06 -7.82 -8.97
CA ILE A 15 -2.51 -8.03 -7.62
C ILE A 15 -3.59 -8.02 -6.56
N TRP A 16 -4.55 -7.09 -6.67
CA TRP A 16 -5.70 -7.02 -5.77
C TRP A 16 -6.57 -8.29 -5.85
N ALA A 17 -6.80 -8.80 -7.06
CA ALA A 17 -7.54 -10.05 -7.29
C ALA A 17 -6.80 -11.27 -6.69
N LEU A 18 -5.47 -11.34 -6.84
CA LEU A 18 -4.67 -12.39 -6.19
C LEU A 18 -4.82 -12.37 -4.67
N GLY A 19 -4.87 -11.20 -4.05
CA GLY A 19 -5.14 -11.08 -2.61
C GLY A 19 -6.50 -11.66 -2.21
N HIS A 20 -7.52 -11.56 -3.08
CA HIS A 20 -8.82 -12.20 -2.85
C HIS A 20 -8.77 -13.72 -3.01
N LEU A 21 -8.10 -14.20 -4.06
CA LEU A 21 -7.97 -15.63 -4.31
C LEU A 21 -7.22 -16.36 -3.19
N HIS A 22 -6.26 -15.68 -2.57
CA HIS A 22 -5.44 -16.18 -1.46
C HIS A 22 -5.89 -15.65 -0.09
N ALA A 23 -7.14 -15.19 0.05
CA ALA A 23 -7.62 -14.61 1.30
C ALA A 23 -7.48 -15.59 2.47
N GLY A 24 -6.75 -15.18 3.52
CA GLY A 24 -6.43 -16.00 4.70
C GLY A 24 -5.48 -17.18 4.46
N ILE A 25 -5.01 -17.40 3.22
CA ILE A 25 -4.14 -18.52 2.85
C ILE A 25 -2.88 -17.94 2.19
N PRO A 26 -1.82 -17.68 2.98
CA PRO A 26 -0.63 -17.05 2.44
C PRO A 26 0.12 -17.97 1.48
N ASP A 27 0.44 -17.44 0.31
CA ASP A 27 1.43 -17.99 -0.62
C ASP A 27 2.73 -17.20 -0.44
N GLU A 28 3.73 -17.81 0.20
CA GLU A 28 4.97 -17.13 0.58
C GLU A 28 5.81 -16.65 -0.62
N PRO A 29 6.04 -17.46 -1.67
CA PRO A 29 6.65 -16.98 -2.91
C PRO A 29 5.93 -15.76 -3.50
N LEU A 30 4.59 -15.79 -3.55
CA LEU A 30 3.82 -14.66 -4.04
C LEU A 30 3.93 -13.43 -3.12
N ALA A 31 3.85 -13.65 -1.81
CA ALA A 31 4.00 -12.59 -0.81
C ALA A 31 5.37 -11.91 -0.92
N GLN A 32 6.43 -12.70 -1.16
CA GLN A 32 7.78 -12.19 -1.39
C GLN A 32 7.84 -11.25 -2.62
N LEU A 33 7.20 -11.64 -3.73
CA LEU A 33 7.14 -10.79 -4.93
C LEU A 33 6.35 -9.50 -4.67
N MET A 34 5.27 -9.57 -3.89
CA MET A 34 4.46 -8.40 -3.55
C MET A 34 5.20 -7.43 -2.63
N ILE A 35 5.92 -7.92 -1.61
CA ILE A 35 6.66 -7.06 -0.68
C ILE A 35 7.85 -6.38 -1.37
N GLU A 36 8.51 -7.04 -2.31
CA GLU A 36 9.63 -6.45 -3.08
C GLU A 36 9.18 -5.26 -3.91
N ARG A 37 7.99 -5.36 -4.50
CA ARG A 37 7.37 -4.23 -5.22
C ARG A 37 6.90 -3.12 -4.29
N LEU A 38 6.36 -3.49 -3.14
CA LEU A 38 5.87 -2.54 -2.13
C LEU A 38 7.02 -1.69 -1.56
N THR A 39 8.12 -2.35 -1.19
CA THR A 39 9.28 -1.73 -0.53
C THR A 39 10.45 -1.54 -1.50
N GLU A 40 10.16 -1.23 -2.75
CA GLU A 40 11.19 -0.98 -3.74
C GLU A 40 12.13 0.16 -3.28
N PRO A 41 13.46 0.04 -3.49
CA PRO A 41 14.41 1.07 -3.07
C PRO A 41 14.13 2.45 -3.68
N MET A 42 14.42 3.49 -2.91
CA MET A 42 14.41 4.87 -3.41
C MET A 42 15.40 5.00 -4.58
N GLY A 43 14.90 5.33 -5.77
CA GLY A 43 15.73 5.49 -6.97
C GLY A 43 15.61 4.36 -8.01
N ALA A 44 14.70 3.41 -7.85
CA ALA A 44 14.40 2.45 -8.93
C ALA A 44 13.92 3.14 -10.21
N ILE A 45 14.42 2.70 -11.38
CA ILE A 45 14.11 3.28 -12.69
C ILE A 45 13.52 2.21 -13.63
N PRO A 46 12.28 2.38 -14.11
CA PRO A 46 11.29 3.37 -13.64
C PRO A 46 10.83 3.01 -12.21
N PRO A 47 10.30 3.95 -11.40
CA PRO A 47 9.76 3.61 -10.09
C PRO A 47 8.49 2.76 -10.22
N GLU A 48 8.16 1.98 -9.19
CA GLU A 48 6.88 1.27 -9.15
C GLU A 48 5.70 2.25 -8.98
N ALA A 49 4.59 1.97 -9.67
CA ALA A 49 3.41 2.80 -9.60
C ALA A 49 2.74 2.72 -8.22
N THR A 50 2.32 3.87 -7.66
CA THR A 50 1.65 3.95 -6.35
C THR A 50 0.47 2.98 -6.23
N ARG A 51 -0.34 2.86 -7.30
CA ARG A 51 -1.49 1.92 -7.33
C ARG A 51 -1.07 0.47 -7.15
N VAL A 52 0.04 0.07 -7.78
CA VAL A 52 0.60 -1.29 -7.66
C VAL A 52 1.09 -1.53 -6.24
N ARG A 53 1.77 -0.55 -5.63
CA ARG A 53 2.26 -0.64 -4.26
C ARG A 53 1.12 -0.75 -3.25
N VAL A 54 0.10 0.09 -3.38
CA VAL A 54 -1.13 0.03 -2.55
C VAL A 54 -1.81 -1.33 -2.70
N ALA A 55 -1.96 -1.85 -3.93
CA ALA A 55 -2.55 -3.16 -4.16
C ALA A 55 -1.72 -4.28 -3.51
N CYS A 56 -0.38 -4.24 -3.58
CA CYS A 56 0.48 -5.19 -2.88
C CYS A 56 0.24 -5.17 -1.37
N ALA A 57 0.24 -3.99 -0.75
CA ALA A 57 0.03 -3.86 0.69
C ALA A 57 -1.33 -4.43 1.13
N ILE A 58 -2.41 -4.07 0.43
CA ILE A 58 -3.75 -4.58 0.74
C ILE A 58 -3.82 -6.10 0.54
N SER A 59 -3.26 -6.62 -0.55
CA SER A 59 -3.28 -8.06 -0.82
C SER A 59 -2.50 -8.84 0.22
N LEU A 60 -1.33 -8.36 0.66
CA LEU A 60 -0.53 -9.02 1.69
C LEU A 60 -1.28 -9.11 3.04
N GLY A 61 -1.98 -8.05 3.44
CA GLY A 61 -2.84 -8.06 4.64
C GLY A 61 -3.99 -9.07 4.52
N ARG A 62 -4.69 -9.05 3.39
CA ARG A 62 -5.81 -9.99 3.11
C ARG A 62 -5.36 -11.44 3.05
N MET A 63 -4.18 -11.70 2.50
CA MET A 63 -3.57 -13.03 2.42
C MET A 63 -3.09 -13.55 3.78
N GLN A 64 -3.09 -12.72 4.82
CA GLN A 64 -2.51 -13.03 6.13
C GLN A 64 -1.02 -13.40 6.05
N ALA A 65 -0.26 -12.73 5.17
CA ALA A 65 1.18 -12.93 4.96
C ALA A 65 2.04 -12.34 6.10
N LYS A 66 1.92 -12.90 7.31
CA LYS A 66 2.55 -12.40 8.55
C LYS A 66 4.07 -12.31 8.47
N SER A 67 4.71 -13.17 7.66
CA SER A 67 6.15 -13.15 7.38
C SER A 67 6.66 -11.79 6.90
N GLN A 68 5.81 -10.99 6.26
CA GLN A 68 6.18 -9.72 5.64
C GLN A 68 5.99 -8.49 6.54
N ALA A 69 5.38 -8.65 7.71
CA ALA A 69 5.04 -7.53 8.61
C ALA A 69 6.27 -6.74 9.06
N ALA A 70 7.41 -7.40 9.33
CA ALA A 70 8.64 -6.72 9.73
C ALA A 70 9.19 -5.80 8.62
N ARG A 71 9.15 -6.26 7.36
CA ARG A 71 9.62 -5.48 6.20
C ARG A 71 8.68 -4.32 5.88
N MET A 72 7.38 -4.47 6.12
CA MET A 72 6.43 -3.36 6.04
C MET A 72 6.71 -2.28 7.09
N ARG A 73 6.98 -2.67 8.35
CA ARG A 73 7.33 -1.72 9.42
C ARG A 73 8.58 -0.92 9.10
N SER A 74 9.64 -1.59 8.62
CA SER A 74 10.89 -0.88 8.28
C SER A 74 10.71 0.12 7.14
N PHE A 75 9.75 -0.12 6.24
CA PHE A 75 9.48 0.78 5.12
C PHE A 75 8.80 2.09 5.53
N VAL A 76 7.86 2.05 6.50
CA VAL A 76 7.15 3.26 6.95
C VAL A 76 7.89 4.04 8.05
N GLY A 77 8.88 3.42 8.70
CA GLY A 77 9.66 4.05 9.76
C GLY A 77 8.82 4.42 11.00
N PRO A 78 9.40 5.18 11.96
CA PRO A 78 8.69 5.60 13.17
C PRO A 78 7.65 6.71 12.91
N ASN A 79 7.87 7.52 11.87
CA ASN A 79 6.99 8.65 11.52
C ASN A 79 6.27 8.34 10.22
N VAL A 80 4.97 8.07 10.31
CA VAL A 80 4.19 7.62 9.14
C VAL A 80 3.59 8.83 8.41
N GLY A 81 3.94 8.98 7.13
CA GLY A 81 3.34 10.00 6.27
C GLY A 81 1.90 9.66 5.86
N PHE A 82 1.11 10.67 5.48
CA PHE A 82 -0.25 10.49 4.95
C PHE A 82 -0.26 10.12 3.44
N ASP A 83 0.72 9.35 2.96
CA ASP A 83 0.65 8.86 1.57
C ASP A 83 -0.19 7.57 1.48
N PRO A 84 -0.86 7.31 0.34
CA PRO A 84 -1.72 6.13 0.19
C PRO A 84 -1.01 4.79 0.46
N THR A 85 0.28 4.69 0.15
CA THR A 85 1.04 3.45 0.36
C THR A 85 1.28 3.22 1.85
N SER A 86 1.67 4.26 2.58
CA SER A 86 1.84 4.21 4.03
C SER A 86 0.53 3.86 4.75
N MET A 87 -0.61 4.41 4.31
CA MET A 87 -1.92 4.07 4.88
C MET A 87 -2.31 2.61 4.62
N ALA A 88 -2.05 2.11 3.41
CA ALA A 88 -2.29 0.71 3.06
C ALA A 88 -1.38 -0.24 3.87
N ILE A 89 -0.12 0.14 4.11
CA ILE A 89 0.79 -0.60 4.98
C ILE A 89 0.28 -0.65 6.43
N ARG A 90 -0.19 0.48 6.98
CA ARG A 90 -0.76 0.52 8.36
C ARG A 90 -1.95 -0.43 8.48
N TRP A 91 -2.88 -0.37 7.53
CA TRP A 91 -4.00 -1.31 7.49
C TRP A 91 -3.51 -2.75 7.43
N SER A 92 -2.55 -3.06 6.55
CA SER A 92 -2.02 -4.42 6.45
C SER A 92 -1.34 -4.87 7.75
N ILE A 93 -0.57 -4.03 8.43
CA ILE A 93 0.07 -4.39 9.70
C ILE A 93 -0.99 -4.69 10.76
N HIS A 94 -2.05 -3.88 10.82
CA HIS A 94 -3.19 -4.12 11.71
C HIS A 94 -3.85 -5.46 11.44
N GLU A 95 -4.17 -5.78 10.18
CA GLU A 95 -4.77 -7.06 9.81
C GLU A 95 -3.87 -8.26 10.12
N LEU A 96 -2.55 -8.11 9.98
CA LEU A 96 -1.59 -9.21 10.17
C LEU A 96 -1.28 -9.46 11.65
N THR A 97 -1.33 -8.43 12.49
CA THR A 97 -0.74 -8.48 13.84
C THR A 97 -1.65 -7.96 14.95
N GLY A 98 -2.75 -7.28 14.63
CA GLY A 98 -3.60 -6.55 15.58
C GLY A 98 -2.98 -5.24 16.09
N GLU A 99 -1.73 -4.93 15.73
CA GLU A 99 -1.06 -3.69 16.11
C GLU A 99 -1.72 -2.48 15.45
N THR A 100 -1.95 -1.43 16.22
CA THR A 100 -2.35 -0.12 15.68
C THR A 100 -1.13 0.80 15.72
N LEU A 101 -0.60 1.14 14.53
CA LEU A 101 0.52 2.08 14.43
C LEU A 101 0.07 3.49 14.83
N PRO A 102 0.97 4.36 15.33
CA PRO A 102 0.66 5.75 15.64
C PRO A 102 0.04 6.49 14.45
N ASP A 103 -0.79 7.48 14.74
CA ASP A 103 -1.39 8.31 13.70
C ASP A 103 -0.35 9.20 13.01
N PRO A 104 -0.55 9.52 11.71
CA PRO A 104 0.33 10.42 10.99
C PRO A 104 0.48 11.77 11.69
N GLU A 105 1.71 12.28 11.76
CA GLU A 105 2.03 13.50 12.52
C GLU A 105 1.32 14.77 12.00
N ARG A 106 0.86 14.79 10.74
CA ARG A 106 0.21 15.96 10.13
C ARG A 106 -1.10 15.58 9.45
N PRO A 107 -2.22 16.23 9.80
CA PRO A 107 -3.44 16.10 9.01
C PRO A 107 -3.18 16.67 7.60
N VAL A 108 -3.62 15.94 6.58
CA VAL A 108 -3.65 16.50 5.22
C VAL A 108 -4.81 17.46 5.13
N VAL A 109 -4.50 18.75 5.14
CA VAL A 109 -5.45 19.81 4.80
C VAL A 109 -5.65 19.76 3.29
N SER A 110 -6.69 19.06 2.84
CA SER A 110 -7.15 19.17 1.47
C SER A 110 -8.08 20.38 1.38
N ALA A 111 -7.53 21.52 0.97
CA ALA A 111 -8.35 22.66 0.57
C ALA A 111 -9.08 22.27 -0.72
N LYS A 112 -10.32 21.79 -0.59
CA LYS A 112 -11.22 21.68 -1.73
C LYS A 112 -11.77 23.08 -2.02
N GLY A 113 -11.13 23.79 -2.94
CA GLY A 113 -11.71 24.99 -3.55
C GLY A 113 -12.71 24.61 -4.64
N ASN A 114 -13.62 25.54 -4.97
CA ASN A 114 -14.73 25.39 -5.92
C ASN A 114 -15.85 24.43 -5.48
N TRP A 115 -16.03 24.23 -4.19
CA TRP A 115 -17.22 23.58 -3.63
C TRP A 115 -18.38 24.58 -3.55
N PHE A 116 -19.57 24.19 -3.99
CA PHE A 116 -20.75 25.08 -4.06
C PHE A 116 -21.29 25.55 -2.70
N LEU A 117 -20.76 25.01 -1.58
CA LEU A 117 -21.07 25.46 -0.21
C LEU A 117 -19.95 26.32 0.39
N GLU A 118 -19.04 26.84 -0.42
CA GLU A 118 -18.09 27.83 0.07
C GLU A 118 -18.83 29.09 0.53
N PRO A 119 -18.48 29.65 1.70
CA PRO A 119 -18.99 30.95 2.11
C PRO A 119 -18.69 31.96 1.01
N LEU A 120 -19.72 32.67 0.54
CA LEU A 120 -19.50 33.94 -0.15
C LEU A 120 -19.06 34.92 0.94
N ASP A 121 -17.98 35.66 0.69
CA ASP A 121 -17.43 36.66 1.61
C ASP A 121 -18.51 37.47 2.36
#